data_AF-A0AAE6XQN6-F1
#
_entry.id   AF-A0AAE6XQN6-F1
#
_cell.length_a   1.000
_cell.length_b   1.000
_cell.length_c   1.000
_cell.angle_alpha   90.00
_cell.angle_beta   90.00
_cell.angle_gamma   90.00
#
_symmetry.space_group_name_H-M   'P 1'
#
loop_
_entity.id
_entity.type
_entity.pdbx_description
1 polymer ?
#
loop_
_entity_poly.entity_id
_entity_poly.type
_entity_poly.pdbx_seq_one_letter_code
_entity_poly.pdbx_strand_id
1 'polypeptide(L)'
;MSARTKARKRALDVLYVADIRGESIPATLAVEQQRAAAEPDRQASWAYAREIAEGFVEHQDEIDELIETYSVNWTLARMPAVDRAILRIGIWEILFNADVPDGVAISESVDLASSLSTDESASFVNGMLARIAAAQA
;
A
#
# COMPACT_ATOMS: atom_id res chain seq x y z
N MET A 1 13.31 -11.96 -3.20
CA MET A 1 12.43 -10.88 -2.71
C MET A 1 13.29 -9.84 -2.01
N SER A 2 13.27 -8.59 -2.48
CA SER A 2 14.11 -7.53 -1.93
C SER A 2 13.66 -7.15 -0.51
N ALA A 3 14.48 -6.40 0.23
CA ALA A 3 14.08 -5.84 1.52
C ALA A 3 12.86 -4.92 1.40
N ARG A 4 12.77 -4.13 0.31
CA ARG A 4 11.62 -3.26 0.01
C ARG A 4 10.35 -4.05 -0.31
N THR A 5 10.44 -5.14 -1.08
CA THR A 5 9.28 -6.00 -1.35
C THR A 5 8.74 -6.64 -0.06
N LYS A 6 9.63 -7.08 0.85
CA LYS A 6 9.22 -7.57 2.17
C LYS A 6 8.55 -6.46 3.00
N ALA A 7 9.10 -5.25 2.96
CA ALA A 7 8.56 -4.10 3.65
C ALA A 7 7.16 -3.69 3.15
N ARG A 8 6.92 -3.69 1.84
CA ARG A 8 5.57 -3.45 1.27
C ARG A 8 4.54 -4.46 1.76
N LYS A 9 4.91 -5.76 1.81
CA LYS A 9 4.03 -6.80 2.38
C LYS A 9 3.69 -6.53 3.84
N ARG A 10 4.65 -6.03 4.61
CA ARG A 10 4.42 -5.65 6.01
C ARG A 10 3.52 -4.43 6.16
N ALA A 11 3.72 -3.40 5.35
CA ALA A 11 2.81 -2.26 5.31
C ALA A 11 1.39 -2.69 4.92
N LEU A 12 1.27 -3.58 3.93
CA LEU A 12 0.00 -4.18 3.51
C LEU A 12 -0.68 -4.91 4.67
N ASP A 13 0.05 -5.76 5.41
CA ASP A 13 -0.49 -6.45 6.59
C ASP A 13 -1.06 -5.44 7.61
N VAL A 14 -0.34 -4.35 7.88
CA VAL A 14 -0.76 -3.30 8.82
C VAL A 14 -2.03 -2.60 8.33
N LEU A 15 -2.05 -2.12 7.09
CA LEU A 15 -3.19 -1.41 6.50
C LEU A 15 -4.43 -2.33 6.44
N TYR A 16 -4.24 -3.57 6.00
CA TYR A 16 -5.32 -4.57 5.93
C TYR A 16 -5.90 -4.89 7.30
N VAL A 17 -5.06 -5.13 8.31
CA VAL A 17 -5.54 -5.45 9.66
C VAL A 17 -6.28 -4.26 10.28
N ALA A 18 -5.77 -3.04 10.11
CA ALA A 18 -6.43 -1.82 10.57
C ALA A 18 -7.83 -1.68 9.96
N ASP A 19 -7.94 -1.83 8.64
CA ASP A 19 -9.21 -1.78 7.90
C ASP A 19 -10.21 -2.83 8.39
N ILE A 20 -9.78 -4.09 8.53
CA ILE A 20 -10.67 -5.20 8.91
C ILE A 20 -11.15 -5.06 10.36
N ARG A 21 -10.30 -4.52 11.25
CA ARG A 21 -10.64 -4.33 12.67
C ARG A 21 -11.34 -3.02 12.97
N GLY A 22 -11.36 -2.08 12.02
CA GLY A 22 -11.80 -0.71 12.29
C GLY A 22 -10.91 0.00 13.32
N GLU A 23 -9.62 -0.37 13.35
CA GLU A 23 -8.62 0.23 14.23
C GLU A 23 -7.82 1.30 13.48
N SER A 24 -7.25 2.25 14.21
CA SER A 24 -6.35 3.24 13.61
C SER A 24 -5.03 2.60 13.18
N ILE A 25 -4.55 2.92 11.97
CA ILE A 25 -3.26 2.43 11.44
C ILE A 25 -2.08 2.67 12.39
N PRO A 26 -1.93 3.84 13.06
CA PRO A 26 -0.84 4.05 14.02
C PRO A 26 -0.84 3.05 15.18
N ALA A 27 -2.03 2.67 15.68
CA ALA A 27 -2.14 1.68 16.75
C ALA A 27 -1.76 0.27 16.26
N THR A 28 -2.25 -0.14 15.08
CA THR A 28 -1.90 -1.43 14.48
C THR A 28 -0.40 -1.51 14.17
N LEU A 29 0.17 -0.44 13.62
CA LEU A 29 1.60 -0.34 13.31
C LEU A 29 2.47 -0.51 14.57
N ALA A 30 2.10 0.13 15.68
CA ALA A 30 2.82 0.01 16.95
C ALA A 30 2.84 -1.44 17.47
N VAL A 31 1.72 -2.15 17.36
CA VAL A 31 1.62 -3.57 17.76
C VAL A 31 2.48 -4.46 16.86
N GLU A 32 2.38 -4.31 15.54
CA GLU A 32 3.16 -5.14 14.61
C GLU A 32 4.66 -4.85 14.70
N GLN A 33 5.04 -3.62 15.00
CA GLN A 33 6.42 -3.26 15.25
C GLN A 33 6.99 -3.95 16.50
N GLN A 34 6.22 -3.97 17.59
CA GLN A 34 6.67 -4.62 18.82
C GLN A 34 6.90 -6.13 18.59
N ARG A 35 6.07 -6.75 17.75
CA ARG A 35 6.24 -8.14 17.32
C ARG A 35 7.49 -8.30 16.45
N ALA A 36 7.72 -7.41 15.49
CA ALA A 36 8.90 -7.45 14.63
C ALA A 36 10.21 -7.28 15.41
N ALA A 37 10.22 -6.48 16.49
CA ALA A 37 11.38 -6.32 17.36
C ALA A 37 11.80 -7.60 18.09
N ALA A 38 10.89 -8.58 18.25
CA ALA A 38 11.20 -9.90 18.80
C ALA A 38 11.83 -10.85 17.76
N GLU A 39 11.93 -10.43 16.48
CA GLU A 39 12.44 -11.24 15.37
C GLU A 39 13.51 -10.46 14.58
N PRO A 40 14.81 -10.63 14.88
CA PRO A 40 15.91 -9.84 14.31
C PRO A 40 15.94 -9.81 12.77
N ASP A 41 15.58 -10.92 12.12
CA ASP A 41 15.55 -11.06 10.66
C ASP A 41 14.52 -10.14 9.98
N ARG A 42 13.54 -9.62 10.74
CA ARG A 42 12.50 -8.71 10.23
C ARG A 42 12.86 -7.24 10.35
N GLN A 43 13.90 -6.91 11.13
CA GLN A 43 14.23 -5.53 11.46
C GLN A 43 14.60 -4.69 10.22
N ALA A 44 15.33 -5.28 9.27
CA ALA A 44 15.79 -4.59 8.07
C ALA A 44 14.65 -4.18 7.12
N SER A 45 13.52 -4.91 7.10
CA SER A 45 12.34 -4.55 6.29
C SER A 45 11.37 -3.62 7.03
N TRP A 46 11.53 -3.44 8.34
CA TRP A 46 10.53 -2.75 9.14
C TRP A 46 10.60 -1.23 9.05
N ALA A 47 11.79 -0.67 8.82
CA ALA A 47 11.97 0.77 8.65
C ALA A 47 11.14 1.31 7.47
N TYR A 48 11.24 0.66 6.30
CA TYR A 48 10.48 1.06 5.12
C TYR A 48 8.98 0.74 5.23
N ALA A 49 8.61 -0.34 5.92
CA ALA A 49 7.20 -0.66 6.16
C ALA A 49 6.52 0.42 7.02
N ARG A 50 7.22 0.91 8.03
CA ARG A 50 6.77 2.03 8.86
C ARG A 50 6.64 3.30 8.02
N GLU A 51 7.66 3.63 7.23
CA GLU A 51 7.67 4.82 6.37
C GLU A 51 6.43 4.87 5.48
N ILE A 52 6.09 3.75 4.81
CA ILE A 52 4.87 3.63 4.02
C ILE A 52 3.61 3.88 4.86
N ALA A 53 3.51 3.22 6.02
CA ALA A 53 2.30 3.29 6.84
C ALA A 53 2.09 4.70 7.46
N GLU A 54 3.16 5.32 7.96
CA GLU A 54 3.12 6.68 8.51
C GLU A 54 2.85 7.70 7.41
N GLY A 55 3.53 7.58 6.27
CA GLY A 55 3.31 8.46 5.13
C GLY A 55 1.90 8.33 4.53
N PHE A 56 1.34 7.12 4.47
CA PHE A 56 -0.07 6.94 4.10
C PHE A 56 -1.00 7.66 5.08
N VAL A 57 -0.78 7.53 6.40
CA VAL A 57 -1.61 8.20 7.41
C VAL A 57 -1.56 9.73 7.28
N GLU A 58 -0.40 10.29 6.95
CA GLU A 58 -0.23 11.73 6.71
C GLU A 58 -1.03 12.24 5.51
N HIS A 59 -1.15 11.42 4.46
CA HIS A 59 -1.81 11.78 3.20
C HIS A 59 -3.11 11.01 2.95
N GLN A 60 -3.73 10.45 4.00
CA GLN A 60 -4.80 9.47 3.87
C GLN A 60 -5.99 10.00 3.07
N ASP A 61 -6.46 11.21 3.40
CA ASP A 61 -7.65 11.78 2.77
C ASP A 61 -7.42 12.03 1.26
N GLU A 62 -6.25 12.54 0.89
CA GLU A 62 -5.87 12.79 -0.52
C GLU A 62 -5.74 11.48 -1.30
N ILE A 63 -5.10 10.46 -0.72
CA ILE A 63 -4.92 9.16 -1.35
C ILE A 63 -6.26 8.45 -1.54
N ASP A 64 -7.11 8.44 -0.52
CA ASP A 64 -8.42 7.79 -0.60
C ASP A 64 -9.34 8.54 -1.60
N GLU A 65 -9.28 9.88 -1.66
CA GLU A 65 -10.01 10.68 -2.67
C GLU A 65 -9.55 10.36 -4.10
N LEU A 66 -8.25 10.18 -4.33
CA LEU A 66 -7.71 9.76 -5.62
C LEU A 66 -8.24 8.38 -6.00
N ILE A 67 -8.22 7.41 -5.08
CA ILE A 67 -8.76 6.07 -5.34
C ILE A 67 -10.22 6.18 -5.77
N GLU A 68 -11.05 6.93 -5.04
CA GLU A 68 -12.46 7.12 -5.36
C GLU A 68 -12.68 7.81 -6.71
N THR A 69 -11.88 8.83 -7.02
CA THR A 69 -11.96 9.60 -8.27
C THR A 69 -11.66 8.72 -9.49
N TYR A 70 -10.68 7.82 -9.38
CA TYR A 70 -10.25 6.96 -10.48
C TYR A 70 -10.98 5.60 -10.50
N SER A 71 -11.68 5.20 -9.42
CA SER A 71 -12.49 3.98 -9.38
C SER A 71 -13.87 4.19 -10.03
N VAL A 72 -13.97 3.87 -11.32
CA VAL A 72 -15.24 3.95 -12.04
C VAL A 72 -16.23 2.91 -11.50
N ASN A 73 -17.40 3.36 -11.02
CA ASN A 73 -18.52 2.55 -10.50
C ASN A 73 -18.30 1.81 -9.17
N TRP A 74 -17.18 2.02 -8.49
CA TRP A 74 -16.89 1.37 -7.20
C TRP A 74 -16.58 2.41 -6.14
N THR A 75 -17.18 2.26 -4.97
CA THR A 75 -16.78 3.02 -3.77
C THR A 75 -15.61 2.30 -3.13
N LEU A 76 -14.73 3.04 -2.44
CA LEU A 76 -13.60 2.50 -1.69
C LEU A 76 -14.00 1.36 -0.72
N ALA A 77 -15.19 1.48 -0.10
CA ALA A 77 -15.77 0.48 0.80
C ALA A 77 -16.17 -0.86 0.14
N ARG A 78 -16.38 -0.89 -1.18
CA ARG A 78 -16.75 -2.12 -1.93
C ARG A 78 -15.53 -2.83 -2.51
N MET A 79 -14.38 -2.17 -2.51
CA MET A 79 -13.12 -2.75 -2.97
C MET A 79 -12.65 -3.84 -2.01
N PRO A 80 -12.10 -4.97 -2.51
CA PRO A 80 -11.42 -5.93 -1.66
C PRO A 80 -10.37 -5.23 -0.80
N ALA A 81 -10.32 -5.55 0.50
CA ALA A 81 -9.45 -4.85 1.44
C ALA A 81 -7.96 -4.97 1.08
N VAL A 82 -7.57 -6.09 0.45
CA VAL A 82 -6.21 -6.30 -0.08
C VAL A 82 -5.90 -5.32 -1.21
N ASP A 83 -6.77 -5.21 -2.21
CA ASP A 83 -6.56 -4.31 -3.36
C ASP A 83 -6.53 -2.85 -2.91
N ARG A 84 -7.40 -2.48 -1.97
CA ARG A 84 -7.42 -1.13 -1.38
C ARG A 84 -6.10 -0.82 -0.67
N ALA A 85 -5.60 -1.74 0.16
CA ALA A 85 -4.31 -1.57 0.82
C ALA A 85 -3.15 -1.45 -0.20
N ILE A 86 -3.17 -2.25 -1.28
CA ILE A 86 -2.17 -2.18 -2.34
C ILE A 86 -2.19 -0.82 -3.04
N LEU A 87 -3.38 -0.32 -3.41
CA LEU A 87 -3.51 0.99 -4.04
C LEU A 87 -3.03 2.12 -3.14
N ARG A 88 -3.40 2.10 -1.86
CA ARG A 88 -2.94 3.09 -0.87
C ARG A 88 -1.41 3.15 -0.78
N ILE A 89 -0.75 1.99 -0.77
CA ILE A 89 0.72 1.90 -0.78
C ILE A 89 1.30 2.42 -2.10
N GLY A 90 0.77 1.96 -3.24
CA GLY A 90 1.28 2.31 -4.56
C GLY A 90 1.13 3.81 -4.86
N ILE A 91 -0.02 4.41 -4.52
CA ILE A 91 -0.27 5.84 -4.68
C ILE A 91 0.65 6.64 -3.77
N TRP A 92 0.83 6.22 -2.51
CA TRP A 92 1.75 6.89 -1.61
C TRP A 92 3.19 6.91 -2.18
N GLU A 93 3.67 5.77 -2.68
CA GLU A 93 5.01 5.72 -3.28
C GLU A 93 5.13 6.64 -4.49
N ILE A 94 4.13 6.68 -5.37
CA ILE A 94 4.15 7.50 -6.59
C ILE A 94 4.14 9.00 -6.27
N LEU A 95 3.35 9.43 -5.29
CA LEU A 95 3.13 10.86 -5.03
C LEU A 95 4.10 11.44 -3.99
N PHE A 96 4.50 10.64 -3.01
CA PHE A 96 5.18 11.15 -1.81
C PHE A 96 6.55 10.49 -1.56
N ASN A 97 6.98 9.53 -2.39
CA ASN A 97 8.29 8.90 -2.27
C ASN A 97 9.17 9.05 -3.52
N ALA A 98 9.91 10.16 -3.59
CA ALA A 98 10.82 10.46 -4.71
C ALA A 98 11.98 9.44 -4.87
N ASP A 99 12.25 8.60 -3.86
CA ASP A 99 13.28 7.55 -3.93
C ASP A 99 12.79 6.25 -4.61
N VAL A 100 11.52 6.22 -5.02
CA VAL A 100 10.90 5.09 -5.73
C VAL A 100 10.44 5.57 -7.11
N PRO A 101 11.07 5.09 -8.20
CA PRO A 101 10.58 5.37 -9.53
C PRO A 101 9.16 4.83 -9.73
N ASP A 102 8.28 5.60 -10.37
CA ASP A 102 6.86 5.24 -10.56
C ASP A 102 6.68 3.83 -11.14
N GLY A 103 7.48 3.48 -12.14
CA GLY A 103 7.43 2.15 -12.76
C GLY A 103 7.74 1.01 -11.79
N VAL A 104 8.59 1.25 -10.78
CA VAL A 104 8.89 0.28 -9.71
C VAL A 104 7.73 0.17 -8.73
N ALA A 105 7.15 1.30 -8.31
CA ALA A 105 5.97 1.32 -7.44
C ALA A 105 4.79 0.58 -8.08
N ILE A 106 4.53 0.82 -9.38
CA ILE A 106 3.51 0.13 -10.16
C ILE A 106 3.80 -1.37 -10.23
N SER A 107 5.01 -1.76 -10.66
CA SER A 107 5.37 -3.18 -10.81
C SER A 107 5.23 -3.95 -9.51
N GLU A 108 5.69 -3.40 -8.39
CA GLU A 108 5.61 -4.06 -7.08
C GLU A 108 4.15 -4.17 -6.59
N SER A 109 3.32 -3.17 -6.87
CA SER A 109 1.89 -3.19 -6.54
C SER A 109 1.14 -4.27 -7.35
N VAL A 110 1.46 -4.41 -8.64
CA VAL A 110 0.91 -5.44 -9.52
C VAL A 110 1.32 -6.84 -9.07
N ASP A 111 2.58 -7.03 -8.66
CA ASP A 111 3.07 -8.30 -8.13
C ASP A 111 2.38 -8.68 -6.81
N LEU A 112 2.10 -7.70 -5.94
CA LEU A 112 1.30 -7.92 -4.74
C LEU A 112 -0.13 -8.33 -5.06
N ALA A 113 -0.79 -7.61 -5.98
CA ALA A 113 -2.17 -7.93 -6.37
C ALA A 113 -2.27 -9.32 -7.01
N SER A 114 -1.32 -9.67 -7.87
CA SER A 114 -1.24 -10.98 -8.52
C SER A 114 -1.02 -12.13 -7.52
N SER A 115 -0.33 -11.86 -6.41
CA SER A 115 0.00 -12.90 -5.42
C SER A 115 -1.00 -13.02 -4.26
N LEU A 116 -1.79 -11.98 -4.00
CA LEU A 116 -2.67 -11.89 -2.82
C LEU A 116 -4.15 -11.70 -3.16
N SER A 117 -4.49 -11.48 -4.43
CA SER A 117 -5.85 -11.22 -4.89
C SER A 117 -6.16 -12.01 -6.17
N THR A 118 -6.88 -11.42 -7.14
CA THR A 118 -7.27 -12.06 -8.40
C THR A 118 -6.47 -11.54 -9.60
N ASP A 119 -6.49 -12.27 -10.72
CA ASP A 119 -5.89 -11.84 -11.99
C ASP A 119 -6.48 -10.50 -12.50
N GLU A 120 -7.78 -10.28 -12.26
CA GLU A 120 -8.45 -9.00 -12.58
C GLU A 120 -7.92 -7.86 -11.72
N SER A 121 -7.54 -8.14 -10.47
CA SER A 121 -7.01 -7.15 -9.51
C SER A 121 -5.66 -6.62 -9.97
N ALA A 122 -4.78 -7.48 -10.49
CA ALA A 122 -3.48 -7.07 -11.03
C ALA A 122 -3.64 -6.08 -12.20
N SER A 123 -4.57 -6.38 -13.12
CA SER A 123 -4.86 -5.50 -14.26
C SER A 123 -5.47 -4.17 -13.82
N PHE A 124 -6.38 -4.20 -12.83
CA PHE A 124 -7.00 -3.02 -12.25
C PHE A 124 -5.98 -2.11 -11.56
N VAL A 125 -5.16 -2.65 -10.67
CA VAL A 125 -4.10 -1.92 -9.96
C VAL A 125 -3.12 -1.28 -10.95
N ASN A 126 -2.67 -2.02 -11.96
CA ASN A 126 -1.79 -1.49 -13.00
C ASN A 126 -2.42 -0.28 -13.71
N GLY A 127 -3.66 -0.42 -14.18
CA GLY A 127 -4.35 0.63 -14.93
C GLY A 127 -4.57 1.90 -14.12
N MET A 128 -4.95 1.77 -12.85
CA MET A 128 -5.18 2.90 -11.96
C MET A 128 -3.87 3.63 -11.64
N LEU A 129 -2.85 2.91 -11.17
CA LEU A 129 -1.58 3.53 -10.78
C LEU A 129 -0.87 4.18 -11.97
N ALA A 130 -0.89 3.55 -13.14
CA ALA A 130 -0.34 4.13 -14.37
C ALA A 130 -1.04 5.45 -14.75
N ARG A 131 -2.36 5.54 -14.56
CA ARG A 131 -3.12 6.75 -14.83
C ARG A 131 -2.81 7.87 -13.83
N ILE A 132 -2.62 7.52 -12.56
CA ILE A 132 -2.22 8.48 -11.51
C ILE A 132 -0.82 9.01 -11.79
N ALA A 133 0.16 8.12 -12.04
CA ALA A 133 1.53 8.53 -12.39
C ALA A 133 1.57 9.44 -13.63
N ALA A 134 0.80 9.11 -14.68
CA ALA A 134 0.73 9.95 -15.88
C ALA A 134 0.09 11.32 -15.65
N ALA A 135 -0.74 11.49 -14.61
CA ALA A 135 -1.35 12.77 -14.28
C ALA A 135 -0.38 13.72 -13.53
N GLN A 136 0.76 13.21 -13.07
CA GLN A 136 1.82 13.98 -12.38
C GLN A 136 2.93 14.47 -13.33
N ALA A 137 2.93 14.02 -14.59
CA ALA A 137 3.94 14.36 -15.61
C ALA A 137 3.55 15.60 -16.43
#